data_AF-A0ABC8ST19-F1
#
_entry.id   AF-A0ABC8ST19-F1
#
_cell.length_a   1.000
_cell.length_b   1.000
_cell.length_c   1.000
_cell.angle_alpha   90.00
_cell.angle_beta   90.00
_cell.angle_gamma   90.00
#
_symmetry.space_group_name_H-M   'P 1'
#
loop_
_entity.id
_entity.type
_entity.pdbx_description
1 polymer ?
#
loop_
_entity_poly.entity_id
_entity_poly.type
_entity_poly.pdbx_seq_one_letter_code
_entity_poly.pdbx_strand_id
1 'polypeptide(L)'
;MIKRGIIGGELSVDSYVKKENGSCPLMPEEVGLLLRAMGYPPKTRIYLAGSETFGGQRVLIPLRAMYTNLVDRTSLCSKQELTNLMGPETPLPMDLFQPPPAKSVDQLKEEWDKAGPRPRPLPPPPDRPIYRHEKEGWYGWVAEKDLEPDPSPIDIREEAHRLLWAALDYIVSVEADAFFPGFDNDGSGWPDFSSMVMGHRLYDMASARTYRPDRKYLAELFNSTSNHLYFPPRNWTISVREHLNKSLAEEGLARQFHVSKPWSFLSHPIPECSCITGKATAILDSEKGGNHRVHEGDDECPKWMEQSLKRVTIQDSSANEIESQEDETDLDGQKESNEGSKTVAIPSLEEDEEMDPDD
;
A
#
# COMPACT_ATOMS: atom_id res chain seq x y z
N MET A 1 -13.93 -17.01 -1.22
CA MET A 1 -12.72 -16.95 -2.11
C MET A 1 -12.91 -17.69 -3.42
N ILE A 2 -13.52 -18.89 -3.43
CA ILE A 2 -13.77 -19.64 -4.68
C ILE A 2 -14.84 -18.94 -5.54
N LYS A 3 -15.96 -18.47 -4.95
CA LYS A 3 -16.98 -17.70 -5.70
C LYS A 3 -16.44 -16.36 -6.21
N ARG A 4 -15.51 -15.76 -5.48
CA ARG A 4 -14.82 -14.52 -5.84
C ARG A 4 -13.66 -14.75 -6.83
N GLY A 5 -13.38 -15.99 -7.24
CA GLY A 5 -12.30 -16.32 -8.18
C GLY A 5 -10.88 -16.07 -7.66
N ILE A 6 -10.70 -15.89 -6.35
CA ILE A 6 -9.43 -15.47 -5.73
C ILE A 6 -8.40 -16.62 -5.71
N ILE A 7 -8.87 -17.88 -5.63
CA ILE A 7 -8.00 -19.06 -5.66
C ILE A 7 -8.16 -19.73 -7.04
N GLY A 8 -7.20 -19.48 -7.92
CA GLY A 8 -7.00 -20.22 -9.16
C GLY A 8 -5.53 -20.59 -9.29
N GLY A 9 -5.16 -21.84 -9.00
CA GLY A 9 -3.76 -22.29 -9.09
C GLY A 9 -3.51 -23.66 -8.47
N GLU A 10 -2.28 -24.16 -8.65
CA GLU A 10 -1.80 -25.37 -7.97
C GLU A 10 -1.69 -25.13 -6.46
N LEU A 11 -2.23 -26.08 -5.68
CA LEU A 11 -2.22 -26.06 -4.20
C LEU A 11 -0.84 -26.25 -3.58
N SER A 12 0.21 -26.43 -4.40
CA SER A 12 1.60 -26.60 -3.99
C SER A 12 2.43 -25.46 -4.57
N VAL A 13 2.86 -24.52 -3.74
CA VAL A 13 3.69 -23.38 -4.13
C VAL A 13 5.02 -23.46 -3.39
N ASP A 14 6.13 -23.51 -4.13
CA ASP A 14 7.47 -23.35 -3.54
C ASP A 14 7.76 -21.86 -3.32
N SER A 15 7.82 -21.46 -2.04
CA SER A 15 8.06 -20.08 -1.64
C SER A 15 9.49 -19.62 -1.89
N TYR A 16 10.48 -20.52 -1.83
CA TYR A 16 11.89 -20.18 -2.04
C TYR A 16 12.13 -19.78 -3.49
N VAL A 17 11.64 -20.59 -4.44
CA VAL A 17 11.77 -20.31 -5.88
C VAL A 17 11.03 -19.02 -6.26
N LYS A 18 9.84 -18.77 -5.68
CA LYS A 18 9.12 -17.51 -5.90
C LYS A 18 9.90 -16.30 -5.37
N LYS A 19 10.52 -16.42 -4.20
CA LYS A 19 11.33 -15.35 -3.62
C LYS A 19 12.58 -15.06 -4.45
N GLU A 20 13.30 -16.09 -4.89
CA GLU A 20 14.47 -15.96 -5.77
C GLU A 20 14.13 -15.33 -7.11
N ASN A 21 12.93 -15.59 -7.65
CA ASN A 21 12.45 -14.93 -8.86
C ASN A 21 11.95 -13.50 -8.64
N GLY A 22 12.02 -12.97 -7.40
CA GLY A 22 11.53 -11.65 -7.06
C GLY A 22 10.00 -11.54 -7.10
N SER A 23 9.26 -12.65 -7.05
CA SER A 23 7.78 -12.66 -7.06
C SER A 23 7.17 -12.46 -5.67
N CYS A 24 7.98 -12.47 -4.61
CA CYS A 24 7.52 -12.20 -3.24
C CYS A 24 7.68 -10.72 -2.87
N PRO A 25 6.86 -10.20 -1.94
CA PRO A 25 7.08 -8.90 -1.34
C PRO A 25 8.33 -8.90 -0.45
N LEU A 26 8.97 -7.73 -0.34
CA LEU A 26 10.02 -7.48 0.64
C LEU A 26 9.41 -7.44 2.03
N MET A 27 10.02 -8.17 2.96
CA MET A 27 9.58 -8.17 4.36
C MET A 27 9.93 -6.84 5.04
N PRO A 28 9.14 -6.38 6.04
CA PRO A 28 9.46 -5.15 6.77
C PRO A 28 10.88 -5.12 7.36
N GLU A 29 11.39 -6.27 7.79
CA GLU A 29 12.79 -6.44 8.23
C GLU A 29 13.80 -6.16 7.09
N GLU A 30 13.57 -6.73 5.91
CA GLU A 30 14.42 -6.52 4.73
C GLU A 30 14.42 -5.04 4.34
N VAL A 31 13.24 -4.42 4.25
CA VAL A 31 13.10 -2.99 3.95
C VAL A 31 13.87 -2.14 4.97
N GLY A 32 13.78 -2.45 6.27
CA GLY A 32 14.51 -1.72 7.30
C GLY A 32 16.03 -1.81 7.15
N LEU A 33 16.55 -2.96 6.72
CA LEU A 33 17.99 -3.14 6.45
C LEU A 33 18.44 -2.35 5.22
N LEU A 34 17.60 -2.30 4.17
CA LEU A 34 17.87 -1.52 2.96
C LEU A 34 17.91 -0.02 3.27
N LEU A 35 16.95 0.48 4.06
CA LEU A 35 16.93 1.88 4.50
C LEU A 35 18.16 2.21 5.36
N ARG A 36 18.57 1.29 6.24
CA ARG A 36 19.80 1.44 7.03
C ARG A 36 21.04 1.50 6.14
N ALA A 37 21.12 0.67 5.11
CA ALA A 37 22.22 0.67 4.14
C ALA A 37 22.30 1.99 3.34
N MET A 38 21.15 2.57 3.03
CA MET A 38 21.03 3.91 2.42
C MET A 38 21.46 5.04 3.37
N GLY A 39 21.56 4.79 4.67
CA GLY A 39 22.02 5.75 5.67
C GLY A 39 20.89 6.52 6.36
N TYR A 40 19.64 6.06 6.27
CA TYR A 40 18.54 6.66 7.04
C TYR A 40 18.76 6.43 8.54
N PRO A 41 18.77 7.49 9.37
CA PRO A 41 19.02 7.36 10.80
C PRO A 41 17.87 6.62 11.52
N PRO A 42 18.11 5.97 12.67
CA PRO A 42 17.06 5.29 13.45
C PRO A 42 15.90 6.20 13.91
N LYS A 43 16.14 7.52 13.97
CA LYS A 43 15.13 8.54 14.33
C LYS A 43 14.22 8.94 13.15
N THR A 44 14.46 8.40 11.95
CA THR A 44 13.61 8.66 10.77
C THR A 44 12.17 8.28 11.08
N ARG A 45 11.24 9.18 10.77
CA ARG A 45 9.81 8.89 10.86
C ARG A 45 9.41 8.10 9.62
N ILE A 46 8.86 6.91 9.81
CA ILE A 46 8.42 6.03 8.72
C ILE A 46 6.93 5.77 8.90
N TYR A 47 6.17 6.09 7.86
CA TYR A 47 4.76 5.71 7.77
C TYR A 47 4.63 4.33 7.12
N LEU A 48 3.85 3.43 7.72
CA LEU A 48 3.63 2.07 7.24
C LEU A 48 2.25 1.94 6.61
N ALA A 49 2.18 2.04 5.28
CA ALA A 49 0.98 1.74 4.53
C ALA A 49 0.71 0.23 4.53
N GLY A 50 -0.51 -0.19 4.86
CA GLY A 50 -0.90 -1.60 4.82
C GLY A 50 -0.21 -2.53 5.85
N SER A 51 0.22 -2.01 7.00
CA SER A 51 0.96 -2.75 8.04
C SER A 51 0.28 -4.05 8.53
N GLU A 52 -1.06 -4.11 8.50
CA GLU A 52 -1.86 -5.27 8.88
C GLU A 52 -1.70 -6.46 7.91
N THR A 53 -1.36 -6.20 6.63
CA THR A 53 -1.34 -7.23 5.57
C THR A 53 -0.19 -8.24 5.72
N PHE A 54 0.89 -7.88 6.41
CA PHE A 54 2.08 -8.72 6.57
C PHE A 54 2.02 -9.67 7.77
N GLY A 55 0.85 -9.86 8.39
CA GLY A 55 0.69 -10.68 9.61
C GLY A 55 0.72 -9.87 10.91
N GLY A 56 0.41 -8.57 10.82
CA GLY A 56 0.22 -7.68 11.97
C GLY A 56 1.51 -7.32 12.71
N GLN A 57 1.38 -6.94 13.98
CA GLN A 57 2.46 -6.33 14.77
C GLN A 57 3.68 -7.23 14.97
N ARG A 58 3.53 -8.55 14.91
CA ARG A 58 4.63 -9.51 15.11
C ARG A 58 5.72 -9.37 14.05
N VAL A 59 5.33 -9.15 12.80
CA VAL A 59 6.25 -9.04 11.66
C VAL A 59 6.93 -7.67 11.61
N LEU A 60 6.37 -6.68 12.30
CA LEU A 60 6.93 -5.32 12.39
C LEU A 60 7.98 -5.16 13.49
N ILE A 61 8.13 -6.14 14.40
CA ILE A 61 9.07 -6.07 15.53
C ILE A 61 10.50 -5.72 15.09
N PRO A 62 11.10 -6.39 14.08
CA PRO A 62 12.46 -6.07 13.66
C PRO A 62 12.57 -4.64 13.13
N LEU A 63 11.58 -4.19 12.34
CA LEU A 63 11.56 -2.83 11.81
C LEU A 63 11.46 -1.79 12.93
N ARG A 64 10.63 -2.06 13.96
CA ARG A 64 10.47 -1.19 15.14
C ARG A 64 11.73 -1.14 16.00
N ALA A 65 12.50 -2.23 16.05
CA ALA A 65 13.80 -2.24 16.70
C ALA A 65 14.84 -1.39 15.94
N MET A 66 14.72 -1.27 14.62
CA MET A 66 15.63 -0.49 13.79
C MET A 66 15.27 1.01 13.73
N TYR A 67 13.98 1.33 13.75
CA TYR A 67 13.44 2.68 13.67
C TYR A 67 12.43 2.92 14.78
N THR A 68 12.67 3.91 15.62
CA THR A 68 11.82 4.15 16.80
C THR A 68 10.52 4.87 16.45
N ASN A 69 10.52 5.63 15.35
CA ASN A 69 9.41 6.50 14.94
C ASN A 69 8.60 5.86 13.81
N LEU A 70 8.10 4.64 14.04
CA LEU A 70 7.15 4.00 13.14
C LEU A 70 5.74 4.50 13.44
N VAL A 71 5.07 4.97 12.40
CA VAL A 71 3.71 5.48 12.45
C VAL A 71 2.87 4.68 11.46
N ASP A 72 1.61 4.46 11.79
CA ASP A 72 0.60 3.86 10.94
C ASP A 72 -0.66 4.72 10.99
N ARG A 73 -1.68 4.35 10.22
CA ARG A 73 -2.98 5.05 10.21
C ARG A 73 -3.62 5.24 11.59
N THR A 74 -3.42 4.29 12.51
CA THR A 74 -4.02 4.34 13.86
C THR A 74 -3.31 5.32 14.79
N SER A 75 -2.03 5.58 14.53
CA SER A 75 -1.18 6.48 15.32
C SER A 75 -0.98 7.84 14.66
N LEU A 76 -1.25 7.97 13.35
CA LEU A 76 -1.16 9.23 12.61
C LEU A 76 -2.31 10.18 12.95
N CYS A 77 -3.54 9.66 13.02
CA CYS A 77 -4.75 10.45 13.27
C CYS A 77 -5.18 10.33 14.74
N SER A 78 -5.66 11.43 15.31
CA SER A 78 -6.37 11.39 16.59
C SER A 78 -7.69 10.61 16.44
N LYS A 79 -8.21 10.08 17.56
CA LYS A 79 -9.52 9.40 17.58
C LYS A 79 -10.62 10.26 16.95
N GLN A 80 -10.61 11.57 17.22
CA GLN A 80 -11.59 12.51 16.68
C GLN A 80 -11.46 12.69 15.16
N GLU A 81 -10.25 12.84 14.63
CA GLU A 81 -10.02 12.95 13.19
C GLU A 81 -10.44 11.68 12.45
N LEU A 82 -10.16 10.51 13.04
CA LEU A 82 -10.59 9.23 12.47
C LEU A 82 -12.11 9.10 12.47
N THR A 83 -12.79 9.46 13.56
CA THR A 83 -14.27 9.48 13.59
C THR A 83 -14.85 10.46 12.56
N ASN A 84 -14.21 11.64 12.38
CA ASN A 84 -14.64 12.60 11.38
C ASN A 84 -14.45 12.08 9.94
N LEU A 85 -13.37 11.33 9.68
CA LEU A 85 -13.10 10.71 8.37
C LEU A 85 -14.12 9.63 8.03
N MET A 86 -14.49 8.81 9.01
CA MET A 86 -15.43 7.69 8.84
C MET A 86 -16.88 8.18 8.75
N GLY A 87 -17.17 9.29 9.46
CA GLY A 87 -18.49 9.86 9.54
C GLY A 87 -19.41 9.12 10.51
N PRO A 88 -20.68 9.55 10.62
CA PRO A 88 -21.65 8.94 11.52
C PRO A 88 -22.08 7.57 11.00
N GLU A 89 -21.88 6.53 11.81
CA GLU A 89 -22.34 5.18 11.51
C GLU A 89 -23.71 4.89 12.14
N THR A 90 -24.56 4.17 11.41
CA THR A 90 -25.81 3.66 11.98
C THR A 90 -25.49 2.54 12.98
N PRO A 91 -26.08 2.52 14.18
CA PRO A 91 -25.91 1.39 15.08
C PRO A 91 -26.50 0.14 14.41
N LEU A 92 -25.69 -0.91 14.30
CA LEU A 92 -26.17 -2.19 13.81
C LEU A 92 -26.95 -2.89 14.93
N PRO A 93 -28.01 -3.65 14.61
CA PRO A 93 -28.68 -4.47 15.59
C PRO A 93 -27.65 -5.35 16.30
N MET A 94 -27.70 -5.42 17.63
CA MET A 94 -26.90 -6.40 18.36
C MET A 94 -27.34 -7.78 17.88
N ASP A 95 -26.45 -8.49 17.19
CA ASP A 95 -26.69 -9.89 16.87
C ASP A 95 -26.61 -10.66 18.20
N LEU A 96 -27.76 -10.90 18.80
CA LEU A 96 -27.88 -11.68 20.02
C LEU A 96 -27.65 -13.13 19.62
N PHE A 97 -26.46 -13.66 19.93
CA PHE A 97 -26.17 -15.07 19.73
C PHE A 97 -27.28 -15.91 20.38
N GLN A 98 -28.08 -16.56 19.54
CA GLN A 98 -29.00 -17.58 20.00
C GLN A 98 -28.24 -18.90 20.00
N PRO A 99 -28.00 -19.52 21.17
CA PRO A 99 -27.44 -20.86 21.18
C PRO A 99 -28.31 -21.77 20.32
N PRO A 100 -27.71 -22.69 19.55
CA PRO A 100 -28.50 -23.64 18.79
C PRO A 100 -29.50 -24.33 19.73
N PRO A 101 -30.75 -24.55 19.30
CA PRO A 101 -31.73 -25.22 20.14
C PRO A 101 -31.17 -26.58 20.57
N ALA A 102 -31.31 -26.90 21.86
CA ALA A 102 -30.87 -28.18 22.38
C ALA A 102 -31.52 -29.31 21.57
N LYS A 103 -30.70 -30.16 20.95
CA LYS A 103 -31.18 -31.29 20.17
C LYS A 103 -31.92 -32.26 21.08
N SER A 104 -33.02 -32.83 20.60
CA SER A 104 -33.71 -33.89 21.35
C SER A 104 -32.85 -35.16 21.37
N VAL A 105 -33.07 -36.02 22.38
CA VAL A 105 -32.34 -37.29 22.52
C VAL A 105 -32.45 -38.15 21.26
N ASP A 106 -33.59 -38.10 20.56
CA ASP A 106 -33.83 -38.86 19.33
C ASP A 106 -33.05 -38.30 18.14
N GLN A 107 -32.94 -36.97 18.02
CA GLN A 107 -32.15 -36.31 16.98
C GLN A 107 -30.65 -36.59 17.15
N LEU A 108 -30.16 -36.58 18.39
CA LEU A 108 -28.79 -36.98 18.73
C LEU A 108 -28.51 -38.43 18.29
N LYS A 109 -29.49 -39.32 18.46
CA LYS A 109 -29.38 -40.74 18.11
C LYS A 109 -29.38 -40.95 16.60
N GLU A 110 -30.20 -40.24 15.85
CA GLU A 110 -30.20 -40.26 14.38
C GLU A 110 -28.90 -39.75 13.77
N GLU A 111 -28.34 -38.66 14.31
CA GLU A 111 -27.03 -38.14 13.87
C GLU A 111 -25.91 -39.13 14.19
N TRP A 112 -25.99 -39.79 15.35
CA TRP A 112 -25.05 -40.81 15.76
C TRP A 112 -25.05 -42.03 14.81
N ASP A 113 -26.24 -42.51 14.44
CA ASP A 113 -26.40 -43.66 13.55
C ASP A 113 -25.99 -43.35 12.10
N LYS A 114 -26.06 -42.07 11.70
CA LYS A 114 -25.65 -41.58 10.37
C LYS A 114 -24.14 -41.28 10.27
N ALA A 115 -23.45 -41.14 11.40
CA ALA A 115 -22.02 -40.91 11.41
C ALA A 115 -21.25 -42.18 11.00
N GLY A 116 -20.45 -42.08 9.93
CA GLY A 116 -19.69 -43.21 9.39
C GLY A 116 -18.69 -43.84 10.39
N PRO A 117 -18.15 -45.04 10.07
CA PRO A 117 -17.30 -45.79 11.00
C PRO A 117 -16.02 -45.03 11.32
N ARG A 118 -15.90 -44.57 12.56
CA ARG A 118 -14.70 -43.92 13.10
C ARG A 118 -13.83 -44.94 13.86
N PRO A 119 -12.49 -44.88 13.71
CA PRO A 119 -11.59 -45.74 14.47
C PRO A 119 -11.62 -45.39 15.97
N ARG A 120 -11.83 -46.40 16.81
CA ARG A 120 -11.72 -46.37 18.29
C ARG A 120 -10.25 -46.56 18.72
N PRO A 121 -9.78 -46.05 19.88
CA PRO A 121 -10.55 -45.88 21.11
C PRO A 121 -10.45 -44.48 21.76
N LEU A 122 -11.58 -43.78 21.81
CA LEU A 122 -12.16 -43.03 22.94
C LEU A 122 -13.41 -42.29 22.39
N PRO A 123 -14.51 -42.14 23.16
CA PRO A 123 -15.58 -41.24 22.74
C PRO A 123 -15.02 -39.80 22.71
N PRO A 124 -15.29 -39.00 21.66
CA PRO A 124 -14.90 -37.60 21.70
C PRO A 124 -15.59 -36.93 22.90
N PRO A 125 -14.96 -35.91 23.52
CA PRO A 125 -15.69 -35.02 24.41
C PRO A 125 -16.95 -34.50 23.68
N PRO A 126 -18.05 -34.19 24.40
CA PRO A 126 -19.20 -33.54 23.79
C PRO A 126 -18.72 -32.35 22.96
N ASP A 127 -19.33 -32.13 21.80
CA ASP A 127 -18.99 -30.98 20.96
C ASP A 127 -18.95 -29.75 21.85
N ARG A 128 -17.80 -29.07 21.87
CA ARG A 128 -17.70 -27.82 22.60
C ARG A 128 -18.77 -26.89 22.03
N PRO A 129 -19.37 -26.02 22.86
CA PRO A 129 -20.18 -24.94 22.31
C PRO A 129 -19.33 -24.21 21.27
N ILE A 130 -19.79 -24.19 20.02
CA ILE A 130 -19.13 -23.39 18.99
C ILE A 130 -19.31 -21.93 19.44
N TYR A 131 -18.20 -21.28 19.74
CA TYR A 131 -18.24 -19.92 20.24
C TYR A 131 -18.67 -18.97 19.11
N ARG A 132 -19.26 -17.84 19.50
CA ARG A 132 -19.75 -16.82 18.58
C ARG A 132 -18.70 -16.42 17.53
N HIS A 133 -17.46 -16.19 17.94
CA HIS A 133 -16.34 -15.84 17.06
C HIS A 133 -15.90 -16.97 16.11
N GLU A 134 -16.32 -18.21 16.35
CA GLU A 134 -16.05 -19.36 15.46
C GLU A 134 -17.14 -19.51 14.40
N LYS A 135 -18.37 -19.05 14.68
CA LYS A 135 -19.44 -18.90 13.69
C LYS A 135 -19.27 -17.65 12.84
N GLU A 136 -18.78 -16.58 13.46
CA GLU A 136 -18.47 -15.33 12.79
C GLU A 136 -17.20 -15.50 11.93
N GLY A 137 -17.31 -15.14 10.65
CA GLY A 137 -16.19 -15.22 9.71
C GLY A 137 -16.04 -16.55 8.99
N TRP A 138 -14.83 -16.76 8.44
CA TRP A 138 -14.57 -17.78 7.44
C TRP A 138 -14.81 -19.22 7.93
N TYR A 139 -14.42 -19.52 9.16
CA TYR A 139 -14.45 -20.89 9.70
C TYR A 139 -15.87 -21.40 9.96
N GLY A 140 -16.78 -20.52 10.41
CA GLY A 140 -18.15 -20.89 10.75
C GLY A 140 -18.96 -21.33 9.54
N TRP A 141 -18.82 -20.60 8.44
CA TRP A 141 -19.50 -20.96 7.21
C TRP A 141 -19.00 -22.27 6.60
N VAL A 142 -17.67 -22.46 6.51
CA VAL A 142 -17.07 -23.67 5.90
C VAL A 142 -17.49 -24.94 6.64
N ALA A 143 -17.79 -24.84 7.93
CA ALA A 143 -18.28 -25.95 8.74
C ALA A 143 -19.79 -26.24 8.57
N GLU A 144 -20.60 -25.24 8.23
CA GLU A 144 -22.06 -25.35 8.21
C GLU A 144 -22.67 -25.52 6.81
N LYS A 145 -22.09 -24.92 5.77
CA LYS A 145 -22.66 -24.92 4.41
C LYS A 145 -21.58 -24.99 3.33
N ASP A 146 -21.86 -25.70 2.24
CA ASP A 146 -20.97 -25.75 1.07
C ASP A 146 -20.98 -24.47 0.21
N LEU A 147 -21.86 -23.51 0.51
CA LEU A 147 -22.11 -22.31 -0.31
C LEU A 147 -21.82 -20.98 0.42
N GLU A 148 -20.80 -20.23 -0.04
CA GLU A 148 -20.31 -18.97 0.58
C GLU A 148 -21.50 -17.99 0.77
N PRO A 149 -21.75 -17.50 2.01
CA PRO A 149 -22.91 -16.69 2.34
C PRO A 149 -22.73 -15.27 1.81
N ASP A 150 -23.84 -14.55 1.68
CA ASP A 150 -23.80 -13.13 1.34
C ASP A 150 -23.19 -12.33 2.50
N PRO A 151 -22.42 -11.26 2.23
CA PRO A 151 -21.77 -10.47 3.27
C PRO A 151 -22.82 -9.80 4.18
N SER A 152 -22.57 -9.84 5.48
CA SER A 152 -23.42 -9.17 6.47
C SER A 152 -23.27 -7.65 6.41
N PRO A 153 -24.20 -6.87 6.99
CA PRO A 153 -24.06 -5.41 7.07
C PRO A 153 -22.79 -4.94 7.79
N ILE A 154 -22.27 -5.72 8.75
CA ILE A 154 -20.99 -5.41 9.41
C ILE A 154 -19.82 -5.67 8.47
N ASP A 155 -19.85 -6.75 7.66
CA ASP A 155 -18.80 -7.04 6.69
C ASP A 155 -18.68 -5.92 5.63
N ILE A 156 -19.82 -5.45 5.12
CA ILE A 156 -19.87 -4.36 4.13
C ILE A 156 -19.34 -3.06 4.74
N ARG A 157 -19.64 -2.81 6.01
CA ARG A 157 -19.15 -1.65 6.73
C ARG A 157 -17.64 -1.70 6.94
N GLU A 158 -17.11 -2.83 7.40
CA GLU A 158 -15.66 -3.02 7.52
C GLU A 158 -14.96 -2.88 6.17
N GLU A 159 -15.56 -3.38 5.09
CA GLU A 159 -15.04 -3.21 3.74
C GLU A 159 -14.96 -1.72 3.35
N ALA A 160 -16.00 -0.94 3.64
CA ALA A 160 -15.98 0.51 3.43
C ALA A 160 -14.88 1.21 4.26
N HIS A 161 -14.70 0.81 5.51
CA HIS A 161 -13.65 1.35 6.38
C HIS A 161 -12.25 1.04 5.85
N ARG A 162 -12.02 -0.19 5.37
CA ARG A 162 -10.75 -0.59 4.75
C ARG A 162 -10.43 0.24 3.50
N LEU A 163 -11.43 0.58 2.69
CA LEU A 163 -11.24 1.45 1.52
C LEU A 163 -10.85 2.88 1.94
N LEU A 164 -11.47 3.44 2.97
CA LEU A 164 -11.08 4.74 3.53
C LEU A 164 -9.64 4.73 4.06
N TRP A 165 -9.25 3.66 4.75
CA TRP A 165 -7.89 3.50 5.23
C TRP A 165 -6.89 3.33 4.09
N ALA A 166 -7.24 2.61 3.03
CA ALA A 166 -6.42 2.50 1.83
C ALA A 166 -6.24 3.87 1.14
N ALA A 167 -7.28 4.72 1.14
CA ALA A 167 -7.18 6.08 0.62
C ALA A 167 -6.24 6.95 1.48
N LEU A 168 -6.32 6.85 2.81
CA LEU A 168 -5.37 7.53 3.71
C LEU A 168 -3.93 7.07 3.45
N ASP A 169 -3.72 5.75 3.38
CA ASP A 169 -2.42 5.15 3.07
C ASP A 169 -1.87 5.66 1.74
N TYR A 170 -2.73 5.79 0.73
CA TYR A 170 -2.37 6.30 -0.59
C TYR A 170 -1.92 7.76 -0.53
N ILE A 171 -2.71 8.64 0.08
CA ILE A 171 -2.41 10.08 0.19
C ILE A 171 -1.08 10.29 0.91
N VAL A 172 -0.89 9.66 2.07
CA VAL A 172 0.36 9.79 2.84
C VAL A 172 1.56 9.26 2.04
N SER A 173 1.38 8.19 1.28
CA SER A 173 2.44 7.62 0.45
C SER A 173 2.81 8.52 -0.74
N VAL A 174 1.85 9.22 -1.32
CA VAL A 174 2.07 10.19 -2.41
C VAL A 174 2.78 11.45 -1.89
N GLU A 175 2.41 11.94 -0.70
CA GLU A 175 2.99 13.16 -0.11
C GLU A 175 4.33 12.95 0.62
N ALA A 176 4.74 11.70 0.86
CA ALA A 176 5.95 11.40 1.62
C ALA A 176 7.24 11.94 0.94
N ASP A 177 8.21 12.41 1.73
CA ASP A 177 9.51 12.86 1.23
C ASP A 177 10.24 11.79 0.40
N ALA A 178 10.09 10.53 0.80
CA ALA A 178 10.60 9.37 0.09
C ALA A 178 9.59 8.22 0.17
N PHE A 179 9.39 7.53 -0.95
CA PHE A 179 8.53 6.36 -1.04
C PHE A 179 9.35 5.10 -1.35
N PHE A 180 9.16 4.05 -0.56
CA PHE A 180 9.81 2.75 -0.75
C PHE A 180 8.72 1.67 -0.91
N PRO A 181 8.58 1.05 -2.09
CA PRO A 181 7.59 0.00 -2.29
C PRO A 181 8.07 -1.32 -1.68
N GLY A 182 7.23 -1.96 -0.85
CA GLY A 182 7.49 -3.32 -0.37
C GLY A 182 7.19 -4.38 -1.44
N PHE A 183 6.29 -4.06 -2.36
CA PHE A 183 5.88 -4.94 -3.45
C PHE A 183 5.31 -4.10 -4.58
N ASP A 184 5.93 -4.20 -5.74
CA ASP A 184 5.51 -3.55 -6.98
C ASP A 184 5.51 -4.58 -8.10
N ASN A 185 4.40 -4.71 -8.82
CA ASN A 185 4.20 -5.65 -9.93
C ASN A 185 4.24 -7.13 -9.50
N ASP A 186 3.06 -7.70 -9.28
CA ASP A 186 2.86 -9.13 -8.98
C ASP A 186 2.99 -10.05 -10.21
N GLY A 187 3.27 -9.50 -11.39
CA GLY A 187 3.30 -10.23 -12.66
C GLY A 187 1.93 -10.49 -13.26
N SER A 188 0.83 -10.02 -12.64
CA SER A 188 -0.53 -10.15 -13.18
C SER A 188 -0.82 -9.18 -14.33
N GLY A 189 0.01 -8.15 -14.49
CA GLY A 189 -0.20 -7.06 -15.44
C GLY A 189 -1.21 -6.00 -14.95
N TRP A 190 -1.71 -6.09 -13.72
CA TRP A 190 -2.52 -5.03 -13.12
C TRP A 190 -1.68 -4.17 -12.18
N PRO A 191 -1.92 -2.85 -12.12
CA PRO A 191 -1.21 -1.99 -11.18
C PRO A 191 -1.66 -2.32 -9.75
N ASP A 192 -0.70 -2.66 -8.90
CA ASP A 192 -0.93 -2.77 -7.47
C ASP A 192 -0.88 -1.39 -6.78
N PHE A 193 -1.14 -1.37 -5.47
CA PHE A 193 -1.12 -0.15 -4.66
C PHE A 193 0.18 0.64 -4.85
N SER A 194 1.33 -0.01 -4.72
CA SER A 194 2.64 0.63 -4.83
C SER A 194 2.88 1.19 -6.23
N SER A 195 2.49 0.45 -7.27
CA SER A 195 2.62 0.85 -8.67
C SER A 195 1.81 2.12 -8.94
N MET A 196 0.59 2.22 -8.41
CA MET A 196 -0.23 3.43 -8.53
C MET A 196 0.39 4.63 -7.79
N VAL A 197 0.93 4.44 -6.59
CA VAL A 197 1.63 5.51 -5.85
C VAL A 197 2.87 5.97 -6.62
N MET A 198 3.68 5.02 -7.11
CA MET A 198 4.89 5.32 -7.88
C MET A 198 4.59 6.10 -9.16
N GLY A 199 3.53 5.73 -9.89
CA GLY A 199 3.12 6.43 -11.08
C GLY A 199 2.58 7.83 -10.79
N HIS A 200 1.75 7.99 -9.76
CA HIS A 200 1.25 9.31 -9.36
C HIS A 200 2.40 10.23 -8.90
N ARG A 201 3.30 9.75 -8.05
CA ARG A 201 4.49 10.53 -7.66
C ARG A 201 5.32 10.94 -8.86
N LEU A 202 5.48 10.06 -9.86
CA LEU A 202 6.20 10.38 -11.10
C LEU A 202 5.48 11.47 -11.92
N TYR A 203 4.15 11.42 -11.99
CA TYR A 203 3.33 12.39 -12.71
C TYR A 203 3.37 13.78 -12.07
N ASP A 204 3.18 13.85 -10.75
CA ASP A 204 3.09 15.12 -10.03
C ASP A 204 4.49 15.73 -9.79
N MET A 205 5.45 14.91 -9.36
CA MET A 205 6.81 15.34 -9.09
C MET A 205 7.84 14.26 -9.45
N ALA A 206 8.32 14.28 -10.69
CA ALA A 206 9.31 13.32 -11.17
C ALA A 206 10.63 13.31 -10.38
N SER A 207 10.96 14.41 -9.69
CA SER A 207 12.14 14.52 -8.80
C SER A 207 11.91 13.94 -7.40
N ALA A 208 10.68 13.57 -7.03
CA ALA A 208 10.37 12.98 -5.73
C ALA A 208 11.08 11.64 -5.56
N ARG A 209 11.70 11.43 -4.39
CA ARG A 209 12.45 10.19 -4.13
C ARG A 209 11.49 9.01 -4.08
N THR A 210 11.56 8.16 -5.10
CA THR A 210 10.68 7.01 -5.26
C THR A 210 11.54 5.83 -5.66
N TYR A 211 11.82 4.95 -4.70
CA TYR A 211 12.67 3.79 -4.94
C TYR A 211 11.98 2.78 -5.86
N ARG A 212 12.77 2.14 -6.74
CA ARG A 212 12.29 1.12 -7.68
C ARG A 212 13.15 -0.16 -7.55
N PRO A 213 13.08 -0.84 -6.40
CA PRO A 213 13.98 -1.92 -6.07
C PRO A 213 13.75 -3.15 -6.96
N ASP A 214 14.81 -3.64 -7.61
CA ASP A 214 14.79 -4.98 -8.18
C ASP A 214 14.73 -6.06 -7.09
N ARG A 215 13.54 -6.62 -6.87
CA ARG A 215 13.31 -7.65 -5.85
C ARG A 215 14.08 -8.94 -6.12
N LYS A 216 14.34 -9.31 -7.38
CA LYS A 216 15.15 -10.48 -7.74
C LYS A 216 16.61 -10.28 -7.33
N TYR A 217 17.19 -9.15 -7.73
CA TYR A 217 18.56 -8.81 -7.34
C TYR A 217 18.73 -8.72 -5.82
N LEU A 218 17.76 -8.11 -5.12
CA LEU A 218 17.80 -8.02 -3.66
C LEU A 218 17.66 -9.39 -2.99
N ALA A 219 16.85 -10.31 -3.53
CA ALA A 219 16.72 -11.66 -3.00
C ALA A 219 18.06 -12.42 -3.06
N GLU A 220 18.77 -12.35 -4.19
CA GLU A 220 20.12 -12.92 -4.33
C GLU A 220 21.10 -12.32 -3.31
N LEU A 221 21.03 -11.00 -3.13
CA LEU A 221 21.88 -10.29 -2.19
C LEU A 221 21.59 -10.70 -0.73
N PHE A 222 20.33 -10.84 -0.34
CA PHE A 222 19.94 -11.32 0.98
C PHE A 222 20.35 -12.78 1.22
N ASN A 223 20.19 -13.65 0.21
CA ASN A 223 20.63 -15.04 0.29
C ASN A 223 22.14 -15.16 0.55
N SER A 224 22.95 -14.26 -0.01
CA SER A 224 24.40 -14.23 0.20
C SER A 224 24.82 -13.87 1.64
N THR A 225 23.96 -13.18 2.39
CA THR A 225 24.24 -12.63 3.73
C THR A 225 23.34 -13.18 4.83
N SER A 226 22.67 -14.32 4.60
CA SER A 226 21.72 -14.93 5.54
C SER A 226 22.30 -15.11 6.96
N ASN A 227 23.59 -15.44 7.09
CA ASN A 227 24.25 -15.65 8.38
C ASN A 227 24.56 -14.35 9.18
N HIS A 228 24.61 -13.19 8.52
CA HIS A 228 25.02 -11.91 9.14
C HIS A 228 24.09 -10.75 8.75
N LEU A 229 22.79 -11.01 8.73
CA LEU A 229 21.76 -10.10 8.20
C LEU A 229 21.78 -8.69 8.83
N TYR A 230 21.94 -8.59 10.15
CA TYR A 230 21.93 -7.32 10.88
C TYR A 230 23.26 -6.56 10.90
N PHE A 231 24.36 -7.26 10.57
CA PHE A 231 25.71 -6.70 10.50
C PHE A 231 26.34 -7.07 9.15
N PRO A 232 25.76 -6.57 8.04
CA PRO A 232 26.21 -6.96 6.72
C PRO A 232 27.62 -6.45 6.45
N PRO A 233 28.40 -7.17 5.64
CA PRO A 233 29.73 -6.74 5.24
C PRO A 233 29.66 -5.45 4.40
N ARG A 234 30.75 -4.68 4.40
CA ARG A 234 30.79 -3.36 3.73
C ARG A 234 30.48 -3.43 2.23
N ASN A 235 30.89 -4.52 1.55
CA ASN A 235 30.60 -4.75 0.14
C ASN A 235 29.08 -4.82 -0.11
N TRP A 236 28.34 -5.54 0.74
CA TRP A 236 26.89 -5.64 0.66
C TRP A 236 26.22 -4.28 0.78
N THR A 237 26.65 -3.46 1.76
CA THR A 237 26.11 -2.10 1.95
C THR A 237 26.36 -1.21 0.72
N ILE A 238 27.54 -1.35 0.09
CA ILE A 238 27.87 -0.62 -1.13
C ILE A 238 26.97 -1.08 -2.29
N SER A 239 26.80 -2.39 -2.47
CA SER A 239 25.95 -2.97 -3.52
C SER A 239 24.48 -2.54 -3.39
N VAL A 240 23.92 -2.59 -2.17
CA VAL A 240 22.56 -2.08 -1.91
C VAL A 240 22.45 -0.60 -2.27
N ARG A 241 23.41 0.21 -1.82
CA ARG A 241 23.38 1.64 -2.04
C ARG A 241 23.50 1.99 -3.52
N GLU A 242 24.39 1.31 -4.24
CA GLU A 242 24.55 1.49 -5.68
C GLU A 242 23.26 1.12 -6.41
N HIS A 243 22.67 -0.04 -6.11
CA HIS A 243 21.41 -0.49 -6.69
C HIS A 243 20.27 0.48 -6.46
N LEU A 244 20.05 0.89 -5.20
CA LEU A 244 18.97 1.81 -4.85
C LEU A 244 19.18 3.21 -5.42
N ASN A 245 20.43 3.70 -5.51
CA ASN A 245 20.72 4.97 -6.18
C ASN A 245 20.46 4.89 -7.69
N LYS A 246 20.83 3.79 -8.35
CA LYS A 246 20.49 3.54 -9.76
C LYS A 246 18.97 3.48 -9.97
N SER A 247 18.24 2.93 -9.01
CA SER A 247 16.76 2.88 -9.06
C SER A 247 16.09 4.27 -8.99
N LEU A 248 16.76 5.25 -8.38
CA LEU A 248 16.31 6.64 -8.32
C LEU A 248 16.73 7.45 -9.56
N ALA A 249 17.73 6.97 -10.30
CA ALA A 249 18.25 7.63 -11.49
C ALA A 249 17.41 7.28 -12.73
N GLU A 250 17.83 7.85 -13.86
CA GLU A 250 17.22 7.62 -15.18
C GLU A 250 17.19 6.13 -15.56
N GLU A 251 18.20 5.35 -15.18
CA GLU A 251 18.25 3.91 -15.40
C GLU A 251 17.06 3.18 -14.75
N GLY A 252 16.71 3.55 -13.52
CA GLY A 252 15.56 3.00 -12.82
C GLY A 252 14.23 3.36 -13.48
N LEU A 253 14.10 4.60 -13.97
CA LEU A 253 12.92 5.05 -14.71
C LEU A 253 12.80 4.30 -16.05
N ALA A 254 13.88 4.21 -16.82
CA ALA A 254 13.92 3.52 -18.11
C ALA A 254 13.59 2.03 -17.97
N ARG A 255 14.12 1.37 -16.94
CA ARG A 255 13.73 0.00 -16.62
C ARG A 255 12.22 -0.11 -16.36
N GLN A 256 11.67 0.76 -15.52
CA GLN A 256 10.26 0.71 -15.17
C GLN A 256 9.35 1.02 -16.36
N PHE A 257 9.80 1.89 -17.28
CA PHE A 257 9.11 2.15 -18.54
C PHE A 257 8.90 0.86 -19.34
N HIS A 258 9.92 0.01 -19.49
CA HIS A 258 9.74 -1.25 -20.22
C HIS A 258 8.96 -2.30 -19.44
N VAL A 259 9.08 -2.31 -18.10
CA VAL A 259 8.48 -3.37 -17.26
C VAL A 259 7.02 -3.13 -16.94
N SER A 260 6.60 -1.90 -16.58
CA SER A 260 5.26 -1.63 -16.05
C SER A 260 4.33 -0.89 -17.01
N LYS A 261 4.88 -0.03 -17.89
CA LYS A 261 4.07 0.73 -18.85
C LYS A 261 3.21 -0.12 -19.80
N PRO A 262 3.70 -1.25 -20.37
CA PRO A 262 2.89 -2.07 -21.28
C PRO A 262 1.60 -2.59 -20.65
N TRP A 263 1.58 -2.67 -19.33
CA TRP A 263 0.50 -3.23 -18.54
C TRP A 263 -0.44 -2.15 -17.99
N SER A 264 0.11 -1.02 -17.55
CA SER A 264 -0.69 0.07 -17.00
C SER A 264 -0.02 1.44 -17.15
N PHE A 265 -0.71 2.36 -17.83
CA PHE A 265 -0.35 3.78 -17.87
C PHE A 265 -0.25 4.40 -16.48
N LEU A 266 -1.15 4.02 -15.55
CA LEU A 266 -1.16 4.58 -14.19
C LEU A 266 0.07 4.20 -13.38
N SER A 267 0.75 3.09 -13.71
CA SER A 267 2.00 2.69 -13.05
C SER A 267 3.21 3.50 -13.51
N HIS A 268 3.15 4.06 -14.72
CA HIS A 268 4.25 4.78 -15.35
C HIS A 268 3.72 5.81 -16.39
N PRO A 269 3.21 6.96 -15.93
CA PRO A 269 2.50 7.92 -16.77
C PRO A 269 3.45 8.88 -17.50
N ILE A 270 4.46 8.35 -18.19
CA ILE A 270 5.30 9.17 -19.09
C ILE A 270 4.56 9.37 -20.42
N PRO A 271 4.28 10.61 -20.83
CA PRO A 271 3.54 10.89 -22.06
C PRO A 271 4.34 10.48 -23.30
N GLU A 272 3.81 9.53 -24.08
CA GLU A 272 4.32 9.13 -25.41
C GLU A 272 4.25 10.25 -26.45
N CYS A 273 3.48 11.30 -26.18
CA CYS A 273 3.27 12.42 -27.10
C CYS A 273 4.32 13.52 -26.96
N SER A 274 5.35 13.31 -26.13
CA SER A 274 6.44 14.28 -25.96
C SER A 274 7.47 14.07 -27.05
N CYS A 275 7.56 15.03 -27.94
CA CYS A 275 8.45 15.01 -29.08
C CYS A 275 9.59 16.01 -28.87
N ILE A 276 10.75 15.72 -29.45
CA ILE A 276 11.90 16.63 -29.38
C ILE A 276 11.78 17.61 -30.54
N THR A 277 11.85 18.92 -30.26
CA THR A 277 11.98 19.93 -31.30
C THR A 277 13.45 20.07 -31.70
N GLY A 278 13.75 20.28 -32.99
CA GLY A 278 15.12 20.27 -33.53
C GLY A 278 16.11 21.30 -32.94
N LYS A 279 15.70 22.16 -31.99
CA LYS A 279 16.59 23.06 -31.23
C LYS A 279 17.18 22.43 -29.95
N ALA A 280 16.52 21.42 -29.38
CA ALA A 280 16.98 20.77 -28.15
C ALA A 280 18.13 19.76 -28.40
N THR A 281 18.22 19.20 -29.61
CA THR A 281 19.31 18.32 -30.04
C THR A 281 20.67 19.04 -30.04
N ALA A 282 20.70 20.33 -30.41
CA ALA A 282 21.93 21.13 -30.43
C ALA A 282 22.54 21.44 -29.05
N ILE A 283 21.75 21.34 -27.97
CA ILE A 283 22.21 21.56 -26.59
C ILE A 283 22.73 20.23 -25.98
N LEU A 284 22.10 19.11 -26.33
CA LEU A 284 22.44 17.78 -25.82
C LEU A 284 23.73 17.20 -26.45
N ASP A 285 24.09 17.59 -27.67
CA ASP A 285 25.28 17.08 -28.36
C ASP A 285 26.61 17.69 -27.86
N SER A 286 26.58 18.63 -26.90
CA SER A 286 27.80 19.29 -26.38
C SER A 286 28.42 18.58 -25.18
N GLU A 287 27.68 17.72 -24.48
CA GLU A 287 28.20 16.96 -23.33
C GLU A 287 28.48 15.50 -23.72
N LYS A 288 29.74 15.21 -24.02
CA LYS A 288 30.23 13.85 -24.29
C LYS A 288 30.02 12.94 -23.07
N GLY A 289 29.13 11.95 -23.20
CA GLY A 289 29.21 10.71 -22.43
C GLY A 289 27.90 9.99 -22.13
N GLY A 290 27.32 9.32 -23.14
CA GLY A 290 26.29 8.29 -22.93
C GLY A 290 25.06 8.46 -23.80
N ASN A 291 24.94 7.66 -24.87
CA ASN A 291 23.69 7.50 -25.61
C ASN A 291 22.69 6.68 -24.77
N HIS A 292 22.11 7.25 -23.73
CA HIS A 292 20.92 6.69 -23.08
C HIS A 292 19.85 7.78 -23.08
N ARG A 293 19.10 7.86 -24.18
CA ARG A 293 17.87 8.67 -24.23
C ARG A 293 16.81 7.91 -23.45
N VAL A 294 16.26 8.55 -22.41
CA VAL A 294 15.16 8.04 -21.57
C VAL A 294 13.84 7.91 -22.35
N HIS A 295 13.82 8.37 -23.60
CA HIS A 295 12.72 8.21 -24.53
C HIS A 295 13.20 7.39 -25.73
N GLU A 296 12.92 6.09 -25.72
CA GLU A 296 12.88 5.30 -26.95
C GLU A 296 11.58 5.67 -27.69
N GLY A 297 11.64 6.87 -28.28
CA GLY A 297 10.62 7.53 -29.07
C GLY A 297 11.34 8.67 -29.76
N ASP A 298 12.10 8.35 -30.81
CA ASP A 298 12.76 9.31 -31.71
C ASP A 298 11.73 10.08 -32.55
N ASP A 299 10.63 10.54 -31.94
CA ASP A 299 9.62 11.29 -32.63
C ASP A 299 10.03 12.76 -32.58
N GLU A 300 10.72 13.21 -33.63
CA GLU A 300 10.77 14.64 -33.95
C GLU A 300 9.33 15.17 -33.98
N CYS A 301 9.11 16.32 -33.34
CA CYS A 301 7.77 16.90 -33.34
C CYS A 301 7.27 17.08 -34.76
N PRO A 302 6.00 16.71 -35.06
CA PRO A 302 5.42 16.99 -36.35
C PRO A 302 5.60 18.48 -36.71
N LYS A 303 5.95 18.77 -37.97
CA LYS A 303 6.26 20.14 -38.43
C LYS A 303 5.18 21.17 -38.11
N TRP A 304 3.92 20.75 -37.98
CA TRP A 304 2.81 21.63 -37.59
C TRP A 304 2.91 22.11 -36.14
N MET A 305 3.45 21.29 -35.23
CA MET A 305 3.66 21.62 -33.82
C MET A 305 4.82 22.61 -33.64
N GLU A 306 5.91 22.44 -34.40
CA GLU A 306 7.03 23.40 -34.43
C GLU A 306 6.60 24.78 -34.96
N GLN A 307 5.68 24.82 -35.92
CA GLN A 307 5.12 26.07 -36.46
C GLN A 307 4.23 26.79 -35.43
N SER A 308 3.45 26.04 -34.64
CA SER A 308 2.67 26.60 -33.54
C SER A 308 3.56 27.20 -32.45
N LEU A 309 4.64 26.51 -32.05
CA LEU A 309 5.63 27.05 -31.12
C LEU A 309 6.29 28.34 -31.63
N LYS A 310 6.70 28.38 -32.91
CA LYS A 310 7.25 29.59 -33.53
C LYS A 310 6.27 30.76 -33.52
N ARG A 311 4.96 30.51 -33.69
CA ARG A 311 3.93 31.57 -33.59
C ARG A 311 3.80 32.14 -32.18
N VAL A 312 3.86 31.28 -31.16
CA VAL A 312 3.82 31.71 -29.74
C VAL A 312 5.06 32.55 -29.39
N THR A 313 6.27 32.14 -29.81
CA THR A 313 7.50 32.93 -29.56
C THR A 313 7.52 34.27 -30.29
N ILE A 314 6.87 34.36 -31.46
CA ILE A 314 6.71 35.61 -32.20
C ILE A 314 5.70 36.53 -31.49
N GLN A 315 4.66 35.98 -30.85
CA GLN A 315 3.71 36.74 -30.05
C GLN A 315 4.34 37.32 -28.78
N ASP A 316 5.16 36.55 -28.07
CA ASP A 316 5.87 37.03 -26.86
C ASP A 316 6.94 38.09 -27.17
N SER A 317 7.54 38.04 -28.36
CA SER A 317 8.48 39.08 -28.81
C SER A 317 7.80 40.34 -29.35
N SER A 318 6.50 40.27 -29.69
CA SER A 318 5.70 41.44 -30.12
C SER A 318 4.77 42.01 -29.04
N ALA A 319 4.65 41.37 -27.88
CA ALA A 319 3.77 41.79 -26.77
C ALA A 319 4.48 42.58 -25.66
N ASN A 320 5.75 42.94 -25.84
CA ASN A 320 6.52 43.72 -24.85
C ASN A 320 6.50 45.24 -25.05
N GLU A 321 5.64 45.78 -25.91
CA GLU A 321 5.34 47.20 -25.93
C GLU A 321 3.83 47.40 -26.10
N ILE A 322 3.22 48.18 -25.17
CA ILE A 322 1.78 48.52 -25.03
C ILE A 322 1.03 47.43 -24.22
N GLU A 323 0.57 47.63 -22.98
CA GLU A 323 -0.04 48.80 -22.35
C GLU A 323 0.02 48.66 -20.80
N SER A 324 0.28 49.78 -20.13
CA SER A 324 0.11 50.01 -18.70
C SER A 324 -1.17 50.82 -18.47
N GLN A 325 -1.81 50.65 -17.29
CA GLN A 325 -3.08 51.29 -16.81
C GLN A 325 -4.33 50.53 -17.27
N GLU A 326 -5.36 50.22 -16.48
CA GLU A 326 -5.93 50.57 -15.16
C GLU A 326 -6.93 49.40 -14.88
N ASP A 327 -7.25 48.89 -13.69
CA ASP A 327 -7.81 49.53 -12.50
C ASP A 327 -7.76 48.57 -11.29
N GLU A 328 -7.55 49.14 -10.11
CA GLU A 328 -7.98 48.59 -8.84
C GLU A 328 -9.47 48.86 -8.60
N THR A 329 -10.16 47.92 -7.92
CA THR A 329 -11.15 48.28 -6.88
C THR A 329 -11.32 47.12 -5.89
N ASP A 330 -11.09 47.46 -4.62
CA ASP A 330 -11.39 46.72 -3.38
C ASP A 330 -12.89 46.42 -3.18
N LEU A 331 -13.19 45.43 -2.31
CA LEU A 331 -13.96 45.64 -1.06
C LEU A 331 -14.05 44.36 -0.19
N ASP A 332 -13.41 44.44 0.98
CA ASP A 332 -13.75 43.94 2.34
C ASP A 332 -15.13 43.23 2.52
N GLY A 333 -15.35 42.21 3.36
CA GLY A 333 -14.78 41.93 4.68
C GLY A 333 -15.92 41.89 5.72
N GLN A 334 -16.11 40.80 6.46
CA GLN A 334 -16.83 40.85 7.75
C GLN A 334 -16.50 39.68 8.69
N LYS A 335 -16.12 40.07 9.92
CA LYS A 335 -15.85 39.27 11.12
C LYS A 335 -16.97 39.49 12.15
N GLU A 336 -16.88 38.71 13.24
CA GLU A 336 -17.54 38.79 14.57
C GLU A 336 -18.69 37.78 14.79
N SER A 337 -18.88 37.14 15.95
CA SER A 337 -18.25 37.22 17.28
C SER A 337 -18.64 36.02 18.19
N ASN A 338 -17.74 35.76 19.14
CA ASN A 338 -17.78 35.23 20.52
C ASN A 338 -19.00 34.64 21.28
N GLU A 339 -18.61 33.76 22.23
CA GLU A 339 -19.13 33.44 23.59
C GLU A 339 -20.13 32.30 23.85
N GLY A 340 -19.81 31.45 24.85
CA GLY A 340 -20.79 30.60 25.55
C GLY A 340 -20.27 29.36 26.29
N SER A 341 -19.78 29.55 27.52
CA SER A 341 -19.43 28.53 28.51
C SER A 341 -20.59 27.59 28.91
N LYS A 342 -20.30 26.29 29.18
CA LYS A 342 -20.98 25.50 30.23
C LYS A 342 -20.21 24.23 30.62
N THR A 343 -19.88 24.18 31.91
CA THR A 343 -19.43 23.04 32.73
C THR A 343 -20.51 21.98 32.91
N VAL A 344 -20.20 20.68 32.79
CA VAL A 344 -20.86 19.58 33.53
C VAL A 344 -19.84 18.47 33.82
N ALA A 345 -19.99 17.87 35.01
CA ALA A 345 -19.07 17.01 35.73
C ALA A 345 -19.04 15.51 35.33
N ILE A 346 -17.98 14.86 35.81
CA ILE A 346 -17.51 13.44 35.81
C ILE A 346 -18.55 12.43 36.35
N PRO A 347 -18.59 11.16 35.88
CA PRO A 347 -17.97 9.99 36.57
C PRO A 347 -17.24 9.04 35.58
N SER A 348 -15.97 8.65 35.79
CA SER A 348 -15.41 7.58 36.65
C SER A 348 -15.49 6.15 36.07
N LEU A 349 -14.31 5.52 35.96
CA LEU A 349 -13.98 4.09 36.15
C LEU A 349 -14.64 3.02 35.26
N GLU A 350 -13.80 2.25 34.57
CA GLU A 350 -13.83 0.79 34.36
C GLU A 350 -12.59 0.48 33.48
N GLU A 351 -11.44 0.20 34.10
CA GLU A 351 -10.89 -1.15 34.35
C GLU A 351 -10.66 -1.96 33.06
N ASP A 352 -9.43 -1.89 32.56
CA ASP A 352 -8.89 -2.79 31.55
C ASP A 352 -8.68 -4.16 32.20
N GLU A 353 -9.54 -5.14 31.91
CA GLU A 353 -9.26 -6.54 32.22
C GLU A 353 -8.32 -7.14 31.17
N GLU A 354 -7.09 -7.37 31.63
CA GLU A 354 -6.05 -8.19 31.04
C GLU A 354 -6.56 -9.63 30.88
N MET A 355 -6.76 -10.09 29.64
CA MET A 355 -7.09 -11.49 29.36
C MET A 355 -5.82 -12.34 29.39
N ASP A 356 -5.75 -13.21 30.41
CA ASP A 356 -4.76 -14.27 30.62
C ASP A 356 -4.79 -15.29 29.45
N PRO A 357 -3.65 -15.81 28.94
CA PRO A 357 -3.62 -16.61 27.72
C PRO A 357 -4.06 -18.07 27.85
N ASP A 358 -4.50 -18.53 29.02
CA ASP A 358 -4.67 -19.97 29.31
C ASP A 358 -6.11 -20.42 29.70
N ASP A 359 -7.15 -19.65 29.36
CA ASP A 359 -8.57 -20.09 29.48
C ASP A 359 -9.22 -20.52 28.14
#